data_AF-A0A6J1DXQ7-F1
#
_entry.id   AF-A0A6J1DXQ7-F1
#
_cell.length_a   1.000
_cell.length_b   1.000
_cell.length_c   1.000
_cell.angle_alpha   90.00
_cell.angle_beta   90.00
_cell.angle_gamma   90.00
#
_symmetry.space_group_name_H-M   'P 1'
#
loop_
_entity.id
_entity.type
_entity.pdbx_description
1 polymer ?
#
loop_
_entity_poly.entity_id
_entity_poly.type
_entity_poly.pdbx_seq_one_letter_code
_entity_poly.pdbx_strand_id
1 'polypeptide(L)'
;MEEAEFEVPQVNPQVALLAEALQALINNTAGVGGAQAHPPRHFHTPQSEAQFIKDFKRYGPPTFDGGSERATAAEWWVRELEALYAYLGCEDQFKVKGVVFMLRGEALNWWDSIAVAEDHANVPVPWARFKDLLYDYYYPETVKDTKEAEFLHLAQGTLTVAQYERKFTELSRFALEFIPTEAIKIKRFVKGLRKGIRGPVDL
;
A
#
# COMPACT_ATOMS: atom_id res chain seq x y z
N MET A 1 14.23 29.47 -43.38
CA MET A 1 12.99 29.91 -42.71
C MET A 1 12.23 28.61 -42.52
N GLU A 2 12.35 28.01 -41.34
CA GLU A 2 11.87 26.65 -41.06
C GLU A 2 10.86 26.77 -39.93
N GLU A 3 9.61 26.47 -40.24
CA GLU A 3 8.47 26.54 -39.31
C GLU A 3 8.56 25.34 -38.36
N ALA A 4 8.74 25.62 -37.07
CA ALA A 4 8.70 24.59 -36.04
C ALA A 4 7.23 24.22 -35.78
N GLU A 5 6.84 23.01 -36.16
CA GLU A 5 5.57 22.39 -35.76
C GLU A 5 5.47 22.37 -34.23
N PHE A 6 4.49 23.10 -33.70
CA PHE A 6 4.18 23.14 -32.28
C PHE A 6 3.40 21.86 -31.92
N GLU A 7 4.12 20.86 -31.42
CA GLU A 7 3.55 19.60 -30.96
C GLU A 7 2.58 19.89 -29.78
N VAL A 8 1.29 19.72 -30.02
CA VAL A 8 0.24 19.94 -29.02
C VAL A 8 0.41 18.90 -27.91
N PRO A 9 0.61 19.28 -26.64
CA PRO A 9 0.83 18.32 -25.57
C PRO A 9 -0.43 17.47 -25.38
N GLN A 10 -0.31 16.17 -25.68
CA GLN A 10 -1.33 15.18 -25.37
C GLN A 10 -1.54 15.14 -23.85
N VAL A 11 -2.68 15.66 -23.40
CA VAL A 11 -3.10 15.57 -22.00
C VAL A 11 -3.27 14.09 -21.66
N ASN A 12 -2.51 13.62 -20.66
CA ASN A 12 -2.56 12.24 -20.20
C ASN A 12 -4.03 11.85 -19.86
N PRO A 13 -4.59 10.76 -20.42
CA PRO A 13 -5.98 10.37 -20.22
C PRO A 13 -6.36 10.13 -18.75
N GLN A 14 -5.39 9.82 -17.87
CA GLN A 14 -5.64 9.74 -16.43
C GLN A 14 -5.88 11.12 -15.79
N VAL A 15 -5.29 12.19 -16.32
CA VAL A 15 -5.48 13.57 -15.82
C VAL A 15 -6.86 14.08 -16.23
N ALA A 16 -7.32 13.74 -17.43
CA ALA A 16 -8.70 14.02 -17.87
C ALA A 16 -9.72 13.30 -16.99
N LEU A 17 -9.47 12.02 -16.69
CA LEU A 17 -10.35 11.21 -15.83
C LEU A 17 -10.44 11.76 -14.40
N LEU A 18 -9.33 12.26 -13.85
CA LEU A 18 -9.29 12.94 -12.54
C LEU A 18 -10.08 14.25 -12.55
N ALA A 19 -10.00 15.03 -13.63
CA ALA A 19 -10.77 16.27 -13.78
C ALA A 19 -12.27 16.00 -13.89
N GLU A 20 -12.67 14.98 -14.64
CA GLU A 20 -14.07 14.53 -14.75
C GLU A 20 -14.62 14.04 -13.40
N ALA A 21 -13.83 13.25 -12.65
CA ALA A 21 -14.21 12.78 -11.33
C ALA A 21 -14.42 13.93 -10.32
N LEU A 22 -13.57 14.96 -10.38
CA LEU A 22 -13.72 16.19 -9.59
C LEU A 22 -14.99 16.95 -9.95
N GLN A 23 -15.31 17.06 -11.25
CA GLN A 23 -16.50 17.77 -11.71
C GLN A 23 -17.80 17.05 -11.30
N ALA A 24 -17.81 15.71 -11.32
CA ALA A 24 -18.94 14.89 -10.88
C ALA A 24 -19.21 15.03 -9.37
N LEU A 25 -18.15 15.17 -8.55
CA LEU A 25 -18.28 15.39 -7.11
C LEU A 25 -18.87 16.76 -6.77
N ILE A 26 -18.54 17.80 -7.55
CA ILE A 26 -19.10 19.15 -7.37
C ILE A 26 -20.61 19.16 -7.65
N ASN A 27 -21.04 18.51 -8.74
CA ASN A 27 -22.44 18.50 -9.16
C ASN A 27 -23.37 17.71 -8.22
N ASN A 28 -22.84 16.73 -7.47
CA ASN A 28 -23.62 15.89 -6.55
C ASN A 28 -23.82 16.50 -5.16
N THR A 29 -23.28 17.70 -4.87
CA THR A 29 -23.48 18.37 -3.56
C THR A 29 -24.81 19.13 -3.44
N ALA A 30 -25.63 19.15 -4.50
CA ALA A 30 -26.97 19.72 -4.49
C ALA A 30 -28.05 18.64 -4.63
N GLY A 31 -28.32 17.90 -3.55
CA GLY A 31 -29.44 16.94 -3.54
C GLY A 31 -29.48 16.00 -2.33
N VAL A 32 -29.92 16.50 -1.18
CA VAL A 32 -30.27 15.67 -0.02
C VAL A 32 -31.66 15.07 -0.26
N GLY A 33 -31.77 13.75 -0.35
CA GLY A 33 -33.04 13.03 -0.41
C GLY A 33 -32.82 11.54 -0.20
N GLY A 34 -33.38 11.00 0.88
CA GLY A 34 -33.00 9.70 1.43
C GLY A 34 -33.36 8.48 0.57
N ALA A 35 -32.46 7.50 0.60
CA ALA A 35 -32.74 6.12 0.25
C ALA A 35 -31.94 5.23 1.20
N GLN A 36 -32.62 4.29 1.87
CA GLN A 36 -31.99 3.32 2.76
C GLN A 36 -30.97 2.49 1.99
N ALA A 37 -29.69 2.69 2.30
CA ALA A 37 -28.60 1.85 1.83
C ALA A 37 -28.61 0.55 2.65
N HIS A 38 -29.14 -0.53 2.08
CA HIS A 38 -28.79 -1.86 2.56
C HIS A 38 -27.31 -2.11 2.21
N PRO A 39 -26.46 -2.53 3.16
CA PRO A 39 -25.09 -2.90 2.83
C PRO A 39 -25.10 -4.10 1.88
N PRO A 40 -24.13 -4.21 0.94
CA PRO A 40 -24.00 -5.38 0.11
C PRO A 40 -23.84 -6.59 1.04
N ARG A 41 -24.78 -7.54 0.93
CA ARG A 41 -24.63 -8.85 1.57
C ARG A 41 -23.44 -9.54 0.91
N HIS A 42 -22.27 -9.39 1.53
CA HIS A 42 -21.17 -10.30 1.32
C HIS A 42 -21.68 -11.67 1.77
N PHE A 43 -21.98 -12.55 0.80
CA PHE A 43 -22.18 -13.96 1.09
C PHE A 43 -20.84 -14.50 1.58
N HIS A 44 -20.61 -14.44 2.88
CA HIS A 44 -19.52 -15.15 3.54
C HIS A 44 -19.88 -16.63 3.49
N THR A 45 -19.50 -17.31 2.41
CA THR A 45 -19.32 -18.76 2.47
C THR A 45 -18.17 -19.03 3.44
N PRO A 46 -18.38 -19.82 4.51
CA PRO A 46 -17.32 -20.19 5.43
C PRO A 46 -16.16 -20.80 4.63
N GLN A 47 -14.98 -20.20 4.72
CA GLN A 47 -13.83 -20.72 3.98
C GLN A 47 -13.33 -21.98 4.69
N SER A 48 -13.31 -23.12 4.00
CA SER A 48 -12.66 -24.31 4.56
C SER A 48 -11.15 -24.17 4.44
N GLU A 49 -10.42 -24.59 5.48
CA GLU A 49 -8.95 -24.55 5.51
C GLU A 49 -8.33 -25.28 4.32
N ALA A 50 -8.90 -26.42 3.92
CA ALA A 50 -8.43 -27.19 2.77
C ALA A 50 -8.58 -26.42 1.44
N GLN A 51 -9.69 -25.70 1.24
CA GLN A 51 -9.91 -24.91 0.05
C GLN A 51 -8.98 -23.69 0.02
N PHE A 52 -8.83 -22.99 1.15
CA PHE A 52 -7.87 -21.91 1.30
C PHE A 52 -6.46 -22.34 0.94
N ILE A 53 -5.94 -23.43 1.54
CA ILE A 53 -4.57 -23.90 1.30
C ILE A 53 -4.37 -24.28 -0.17
N LYS A 54 -5.37 -24.92 -0.80
CA LYS A 54 -5.32 -25.29 -2.21
C LYS A 54 -5.18 -24.06 -3.11
N ASP A 55 -6.03 -23.05 -2.90
CA ASP A 55 -6.00 -21.83 -3.70
C ASP A 55 -4.74 -21.01 -3.40
N PHE A 56 -4.40 -20.84 -2.13
CA PHE A 56 -3.19 -20.12 -1.70
C PHE A 56 -1.95 -20.70 -2.39
N LYS A 57 -1.76 -22.03 -2.38
CA LYS A 57 -0.64 -22.67 -3.10
C LYS A 57 -0.70 -22.46 -4.61
N ARG A 58 -1.90 -22.51 -5.20
CA ARG A 58 -2.11 -22.34 -6.65
C ARG A 58 -1.65 -20.97 -7.15
N TYR A 59 -1.83 -19.91 -6.36
CA TYR A 59 -1.44 -18.55 -6.75
C TYR A 59 0.04 -18.25 -6.54
N GLY A 60 0.82 -19.16 -5.95
CA GLY A 60 2.27 -19.01 -5.79
C GLY A 60 2.67 -17.78 -4.98
N PRO A 61 2.26 -17.68 -3.70
CA PRO A 61 2.63 -16.58 -2.81
C PRO A 61 4.16 -16.43 -2.72
N PRO A 62 4.66 -15.20 -2.51
CA PRO A 62 6.08 -14.96 -2.34
C PRO A 62 6.59 -15.58 -1.04
N THR A 63 7.83 -16.07 -1.06
CA THR A 63 8.54 -16.54 0.15
C THR A 63 9.35 -15.42 0.78
N PHE A 64 9.61 -15.52 2.07
CA PHE A 64 10.52 -14.63 2.80
C PHE A 64 11.53 -15.43 3.60
N ASP A 65 12.82 -15.18 3.37
CA ASP A 65 13.93 -15.89 4.02
C ASP A 65 14.55 -15.11 5.18
N GLY A 66 14.25 -13.81 5.31
CA GLY A 66 14.80 -12.91 6.32
C GLY A 66 16.16 -12.29 5.98
N GLY A 67 16.79 -12.71 4.88
CA GLY A 67 18.17 -12.35 4.53
C GLY A 67 18.31 -11.21 3.53
N SER A 68 17.25 -10.43 3.27
CA SER A 68 17.28 -9.38 2.24
C SER A 68 18.12 -8.18 2.68
N GLU A 69 19.01 -7.70 1.79
CA GLU A 69 19.71 -6.42 1.97
C GLU A 69 18.75 -5.22 1.93
N ARG A 70 17.55 -5.38 1.37
CA ARG A 70 16.54 -4.32 1.33
C ARG A 70 15.87 -4.22 2.69
N ALA A 71 16.11 -3.12 3.38
CA ALA A 71 15.51 -2.84 4.68
C ALA A 71 13.96 -2.78 4.70
N THR A 72 13.30 -2.69 3.53
CA THR A 72 11.84 -2.70 3.39
C THR A 72 11.28 -4.04 2.90
N ALA A 73 12.11 -5.09 2.79
CA ALA A 73 11.70 -6.38 2.21
C ALA A 73 10.52 -7.02 2.95
N ALA A 74 10.51 -6.96 4.29
CA ALA A 74 9.41 -7.49 5.08
C ALA A 74 8.08 -6.75 4.84
N GLU A 75 8.10 -5.41 4.77
CA GLU A 75 6.91 -4.61 4.43
C GLU A 75 6.37 -4.98 3.04
N TRP A 76 7.25 -5.05 2.05
CA TRP A 76 6.87 -5.42 0.68
C TRP A 76 6.24 -6.81 0.61
N TRP A 77 6.87 -7.79 1.27
CA TRP A 77 6.41 -9.16 1.29
C TRP A 77 5.02 -9.28 1.96
N VAL A 78 4.83 -8.63 3.10
CA VAL A 78 3.51 -8.57 3.77
C VAL A 78 2.48 -7.93 2.85
N ARG A 79 2.82 -6.83 2.17
CA ARG A 79 1.91 -6.13 1.26
C ARG A 79 1.46 -7.02 0.09
N GLU A 80 2.36 -7.80 -0.50
CA GLU A 80 2.01 -8.76 -1.56
C GLU A 80 1.09 -9.87 -1.03
N LEU A 81 1.35 -10.38 0.17
CA LEU A 81 0.48 -11.36 0.81
C LEU A 81 -0.89 -10.79 1.18
N GLU A 82 -0.97 -9.57 1.68
CA GLU A 82 -2.24 -8.92 2.01
C GLU A 82 -3.10 -8.69 0.75
N ALA A 83 -2.49 -8.34 -0.39
CA ALA A 83 -3.18 -8.27 -1.66
C ALA A 83 -3.75 -9.63 -2.09
N LEU A 84 -2.97 -10.72 -1.93
CA LEU A 84 -3.44 -12.07 -2.21
C LEU A 84 -4.56 -12.50 -1.24
N TYR A 85 -4.42 -12.22 0.05
CA TYR A 85 -5.46 -12.53 1.04
C TYR A 85 -6.76 -11.78 0.78
N ALA A 86 -6.69 -10.51 0.39
CA ALA A 86 -7.86 -9.73 0.01
C ALA A 86 -8.54 -10.34 -1.22
N TYR A 87 -7.77 -10.73 -2.24
CA TYR A 87 -8.29 -11.40 -3.43
C TYR A 87 -8.95 -12.75 -3.13
N LEU A 88 -8.36 -13.53 -2.21
CA LEU A 88 -8.89 -14.84 -1.80
C LEU A 88 -10.05 -14.76 -0.79
N GLY A 89 -10.39 -13.57 -0.30
CA GLY A 89 -11.36 -13.41 0.80
C GLY A 89 -10.93 -14.14 2.07
N CYS A 90 -9.62 -14.16 2.36
CA CYS A 90 -9.02 -14.93 3.44
C CYS A 90 -9.44 -14.39 4.82
N GLU A 91 -10.01 -15.27 5.64
CA GLU A 91 -10.32 -14.96 7.04
C GLU A 91 -9.03 -14.84 7.87
N ASP A 92 -9.02 -13.94 8.86
CA ASP A 92 -7.83 -13.66 9.68
C ASP A 92 -7.22 -14.91 10.34
N GLN A 93 -8.06 -15.90 10.70
CA GLN A 93 -7.64 -17.17 11.28
C GLN A 93 -6.73 -18.02 10.36
N PHE A 94 -6.80 -17.82 9.04
CA PHE A 94 -6.00 -18.55 8.07
C PHE A 94 -4.76 -17.78 7.59
N LYS A 95 -4.72 -16.45 7.79
CA LYS A 95 -3.60 -15.61 7.34
C LYS A 95 -2.27 -16.01 7.97
N VAL A 96 -2.23 -16.21 9.29
CA VAL A 96 -0.99 -16.60 9.97
C VAL A 96 -0.51 -18.00 9.55
N LYS A 97 -1.43 -18.95 9.33
CA LYS A 97 -1.05 -20.27 8.79
C LYS A 97 -0.42 -20.14 7.40
N GLY A 98 -1.01 -19.30 6.55
CA GLY A 98 -0.49 -19.04 5.20
C GLY A 98 0.89 -18.39 5.22
N VAL A 99 1.09 -17.34 6.03
CA VAL A 99 2.34 -16.57 6.04
C VAL A 99 3.50 -17.42 6.58
N VAL A 100 3.26 -18.19 7.64
CA VAL A 100 4.26 -19.08 8.26
C VAL A 100 4.67 -20.17 7.28
N PHE A 101 3.72 -20.69 6.50
CA PHE A 101 4.01 -21.65 5.42
C PHE A 101 4.94 -21.07 4.33
N MET A 102 5.04 -19.74 4.21
CA MET A 102 5.90 -19.06 3.23
C MET A 102 7.24 -18.58 3.79
N LEU A 103 7.47 -18.71 5.09
CA LEU A 103 8.76 -18.42 5.71
C LEU A 103 9.80 -19.48 5.34
N ARG A 104 11.04 -19.05 5.13
CA ARG A 104 12.19 -19.89 4.80
C ARG A 104 13.38 -19.47 5.67
N GLY A 105 14.40 -20.33 5.74
CA GLY A 105 15.70 -19.97 6.30
C GLY A 105 15.63 -19.29 7.67
N GLU A 106 16.27 -18.12 7.76
CA GLU A 106 16.37 -17.34 9.01
C GLU A 106 15.01 -16.86 9.51
N ALA A 107 14.11 -16.46 8.61
CA ALA A 107 12.78 -16.01 8.99
C ALA A 107 11.91 -17.12 9.57
N LEU A 108 12.07 -18.37 9.10
CA LEU A 108 11.39 -19.50 9.71
C LEU A 108 11.95 -19.81 11.11
N ASN A 109 13.28 -19.79 11.27
CA ASN A 109 13.93 -19.98 12.58
C ASN A 109 13.51 -18.90 13.59
N TRP A 110 13.41 -17.64 13.13
CA TRP A 110 12.91 -16.53 13.93
C TRP A 110 11.47 -16.80 14.39
N TRP A 111 10.58 -17.18 13.48
CA TRP A 111 9.19 -17.44 13.83
C TRP A 111 9.06 -18.59 14.83
N ASP A 112 9.81 -19.69 14.66
CA ASP A 112 9.81 -20.81 15.60
C ASP A 112 10.23 -20.36 17.01
N SER A 113 11.21 -19.45 17.13
CA SER A 113 11.63 -18.90 18.42
C SER A 113 10.55 -18.04 19.11
N ILE A 114 9.79 -17.27 18.32
CA ILE A 114 8.74 -16.38 18.80
C ILE A 114 7.45 -17.15 19.11
N ALA A 115 7.09 -18.14 18.28
CA ALA A 115 5.88 -18.93 18.45
C ALA A 115 5.86 -19.66 19.80
N VAL A 116 7.00 -20.18 20.28
CA VAL A 116 7.12 -20.76 21.62
C VAL A 116 6.83 -19.71 22.70
N ALA A 117 7.30 -18.48 22.52
CA ALA A 117 7.06 -17.39 23.45
C ALA A 117 5.63 -16.83 23.38
N GLU A 118 4.88 -17.05 22.30
CA GLU A 118 3.49 -16.60 22.16
C GLU A 118 2.47 -17.68 22.58
N ASP A 119 2.89 -18.93 22.83
CA ASP A 119 2.02 -20.07 23.19
C ASP A 119 1.52 -20.05 24.65
N HIS A 120 1.03 -18.91 25.11
CA HIS A 120 0.60 -18.73 26.50
C HIS A 120 -0.81 -19.27 26.80
N ALA A 121 -1.53 -19.83 25.83
CA ALA A 121 -2.90 -20.32 26.04
C ALA A 121 -3.45 -21.21 24.90
N ASN A 122 -2.62 -21.73 23.98
CA ASN A 122 -3.09 -22.38 22.74
C ASN A 122 -4.05 -21.48 21.92
N VAL A 123 -3.92 -20.16 22.07
CA VAL A 123 -4.68 -19.16 21.33
C VAL A 123 -3.89 -18.85 20.06
N PRO A 124 -4.48 -18.96 18.86
CA PRO A 124 -3.80 -18.62 17.62
C PRO A 124 -3.37 -17.15 17.63
N VAL A 125 -2.12 -16.89 17.23
CA VAL A 125 -1.60 -15.53 17.06
C VAL A 125 -2.46 -14.78 16.04
N PRO A 126 -3.06 -13.62 16.39
CA PRO A 126 -3.82 -12.83 15.43
C PRO A 126 -2.92 -12.26 14.31
N TRP A 127 -3.47 -12.04 13.12
CA TRP A 127 -2.72 -11.45 12.00
C TRP A 127 -2.03 -10.13 12.35
N ALA A 128 -2.72 -9.24 13.07
CA ALA A 128 -2.14 -7.97 13.54
C ALA A 128 -0.89 -8.20 14.40
N ARG A 129 -0.98 -9.12 15.38
CA ARG A 129 0.14 -9.45 16.27
C ARG A 129 1.32 -10.05 15.51
N PHE A 130 1.06 -10.92 14.52
CA PHE A 130 2.11 -11.43 13.64
C PHE A 130 2.86 -10.30 12.92
N LYS A 131 2.14 -9.33 12.36
CA LYS A 131 2.76 -8.19 11.66
C LYS A 131 3.59 -7.32 12.60
N ASP A 132 3.10 -7.06 13.81
CA ASP A 132 3.85 -6.30 14.82
C ASP A 132 5.18 -6.99 15.12
N LEU A 133 5.14 -8.29 15.43
CA LEU A 133 6.35 -9.10 15.70
C LEU A 133 7.32 -9.09 14.50
N LEU A 134 6.80 -9.27 13.29
CA LEU A 134 7.61 -9.28 12.08
C LEU A 134 8.28 -7.92 11.85
N TYR A 135 7.54 -6.83 12.02
CA TYR A 135 8.08 -5.49 11.78
C TYR A 135 9.06 -5.07 12.88
N ASP A 136 8.82 -5.43 14.13
CA ASP A 136 9.78 -5.18 15.21
C ASP A 136 11.15 -5.82 14.93
N TYR A 137 11.18 -6.98 14.26
CA TYR A 137 12.41 -7.69 13.95
C TYR A 137 13.03 -7.34 12.59
N TYR A 138 12.22 -7.31 11.52
CA TYR A 138 12.68 -7.19 10.13
C TYR A 138 12.41 -5.82 9.50
N TYR A 139 11.69 -4.92 10.17
CA TYR A 139 11.42 -3.57 9.70
C TYR A 139 11.50 -2.55 10.85
N PRO A 140 12.71 -2.40 11.45
CA PRO A 140 12.87 -1.65 12.68
C PRO A 140 12.54 -0.17 12.50
N GLU A 141 12.24 0.51 13.63
CA GLU A 141 11.78 1.90 13.65
C GLU A 141 12.74 2.85 12.92
N THR A 142 14.05 2.62 13.01
CA THR A 142 15.05 3.43 12.29
C THR A 142 14.87 3.40 10.78
N VAL A 143 14.41 2.28 10.21
CA VAL A 143 14.12 2.17 8.77
C VAL A 143 12.80 2.86 8.46
N LYS A 144 11.79 2.76 9.33
CA LYS A 144 10.54 3.51 9.20
C LYS A 144 10.80 5.01 9.19
N ASP A 145 11.53 5.51 10.18
CA ASP A 145 11.96 6.91 10.30
C ASP A 145 12.72 7.37 9.06
N THR A 146 13.63 6.53 8.55
CA THR A 146 14.39 6.85 7.33
C THR A 146 13.47 6.97 6.13
N LYS A 147 12.51 6.06 5.96
CA LYS A 147 11.56 6.09 4.83
C LYS A 147 10.56 7.23 4.92
N GLU A 148 10.11 7.53 6.13
CA GLU A 148 9.33 8.72 6.40
C GLU A 148 10.13 9.97 6.03
N ALA A 149 11.35 10.12 6.54
CA ALA A 149 12.21 11.27 6.23
C ALA A 149 12.48 11.39 4.72
N GLU A 150 12.73 10.28 4.02
CA GLU A 150 12.84 10.26 2.54
C GLU A 150 11.58 10.84 1.88
N PHE A 151 10.39 10.50 2.36
CA PHE A 151 9.14 11.06 1.85
C PHE A 151 8.96 12.54 2.23
N LEU A 152 9.27 12.93 3.48
CA LEU A 152 9.15 14.31 3.97
C LEU A 152 10.04 15.28 3.19
N HIS A 153 11.21 14.82 2.77
CA HIS A 153 12.18 15.63 2.01
C HIS A 153 12.10 15.41 0.49
N LEU A 154 11.16 14.59 0.01
CA LEU A 154 11.03 14.29 -1.41
C LEU A 154 10.67 15.57 -2.18
N ALA A 155 11.54 15.94 -3.11
CA ALA A 155 11.33 16.99 -4.08
C ALA A 155 11.64 16.47 -5.48
N GLN A 156 11.03 17.08 -6.50
CA GLN A 156 11.25 16.69 -7.89
C GLN A 156 12.74 16.79 -8.27
N GLY A 157 13.48 17.76 -7.74
CA GLY A 157 14.94 17.85 -7.94
C GLY A 157 15.33 17.85 -9.42
N THR A 158 16.09 16.86 -9.87
CA THR A 158 16.46 16.65 -11.29
C THR A 158 15.57 15.62 -12.02
N LEU A 159 14.62 14.99 -11.32
CA LEU A 159 13.71 13.98 -11.87
C LEU A 159 12.68 14.58 -12.83
N THR A 160 12.26 13.78 -13.81
CA THR A 160 11.04 14.10 -14.58
C THR A 160 9.81 14.06 -13.66
N VAL A 161 8.71 14.67 -14.08
CA VAL A 161 7.46 14.63 -13.29
C VAL A 161 7.00 13.18 -13.08
N ALA A 162 7.09 12.33 -14.10
CA ALA A 162 6.73 10.92 -14.00
C ALA A 162 7.65 10.13 -13.04
N GLN A 163 8.96 10.41 -13.02
CA GLN A 163 9.87 9.77 -12.06
C GLN A 163 9.61 10.23 -10.63
N TYR A 164 9.32 11.52 -10.44
CA TYR A 164 8.94 12.07 -9.14
C TYR A 164 7.61 11.50 -8.66
N GLU A 165 6.61 11.37 -9.53
CA GLU A 165 5.32 10.73 -9.23
C GLU A 165 5.50 9.28 -8.78
N ARG A 166 6.25 8.47 -9.52
CA ARG A 166 6.54 7.08 -9.11
C ARG A 166 7.18 7.01 -7.72
N LYS A 167 8.18 7.86 -7.45
CA LYS A 167 8.83 7.92 -6.12
C LYS A 167 7.88 8.42 -5.03
N PHE A 168 7.04 9.40 -5.34
CA PHE A 168 6.07 9.93 -4.41
C PHE A 168 5.04 8.86 -4.04
N THR A 169 4.47 8.18 -5.03
CA THR A 169 3.55 7.07 -4.85
C THR A 169 4.19 5.95 -4.04
N GLU A 170 5.44 5.59 -4.38
CA GLU A 170 6.20 4.58 -3.65
C GLU A 170 6.39 4.95 -2.17
N LEU A 171 6.95 6.13 -1.90
CA LEU A 171 7.32 6.55 -0.55
C LEU A 171 6.12 6.96 0.32
N SER A 172 5.01 7.38 -0.29
CA SER A 172 3.82 7.82 0.43
C SER A 172 3.24 6.78 1.39
N ARG A 173 3.42 5.49 1.09
CA ARG A 173 2.94 4.39 1.95
C ARG A 173 3.64 4.33 3.30
N PHE A 174 4.85 4.87 3.41
CA PHE A 174 5.62 4.87 4.66
C PHE A 174 5.31 6.05 5.57
N ALA A 175 4.43 6.97 5.14
CA ALA A 175 4.19 8.24 5.81
C ALA A 175 2.71 8.65 5.73
N LEU A 176 1.80 7.67 5.82
CA LEU A 176 0.35 7.87 5.67
C LEU A 176 -0.20 8.89 6.67
N GLU A 177 0.38 8.97 7.87
CA GLU A 177 -0.01 9.95 8.90
C GLU A 177 0.22 11.42 8.47
N PHE A 178 1.15 11.68 7.54
CA PHE A 178 1.40 13.02 7.00
C PHE A 178 0.52 13.36 5.79
N ILE A 179 -0.25 12.39 5.29
CA ILE A 179 -1.16 12.54 4.17
C ILE A 179 -2.53 11.92 4.49
N PRO A 180 -3.19 12.35 5.59
CA PRO A 180 -4.43 11.70 6.05
C PRO A 180 -5.62 11.96 5.11
N THR A 181 -5.47 12.86 4.14
CA THR A 181 -6.48 13.13 3.12
C THR A 181 -5.83 13.27 1.74
N GLU A 182 -6.59 12.97 0.69
CA GLU A 182 -6.15 13.18 -0.69
C GLU A 182 -5.81 14.65 -0.97
N ALA A 183 -6.53 15.60 -0.35
CA ALA A 183 -6.21 17.03 -0.47
C ALA A 183 -4.81 17.36 0.08
N ILE A 184 -4.44 16.82 1.24
CA ILE A 184 -3.11 16.99 1.84
C ILE A 184 -2.04 16.31 0.98
N LYS A 185 -2.33 15.11 0.48
CA LYS A 185 -1.45 14.37 -0.44
C LYS A 185 -1.16 15.16 -1.71
N ILE A 186 -2.17 15.72 -2.35
CA ILE A 186 -2.04 16.58 -3.55
C ILE A 186 -1.23 17.83 -3.23
N LYS A 187 -1.57 18.55 -2.15
CA LYS A 187 -0.84 19.76 -1.73
C LYS A 187 0.65 19.48 -1.55
N ARG A 188 0.98 18.34 -0.95
CA ARG A 188 2.36 17.89 -0.74
C ARG A 188 3.06 17.54 -2.05
N PHE A 189 2.39 16.81 -2.93
CA PHE A 189 2.90 16.49 -4.26
C PHE A 189 3.27 17.77 -5.02
N VAL A 190 2.36 18.75 -5.08
CA VAL A 190 2.58 20.05 -5.74
C VAL A 190 3.70 20.85 -5.07
N LYS A 191 3.78 20.85 -3.74
CA LYS A 191 4.85 21.50 -2.98
C LYS A 191 6.24 20.93 -3.28
N GLY A 192 6.36 19.68 -3.73
CA GLY A 192 7.64 19.10 -4.15
C GLY A 192 8.00 19.33 -5.62
N LEU A 193 7.07 19.79 -6.48
CA LEU A 193 7.36 20.09 -7.90
C LEU A 193 8.31 21.28 -8.05
N ARG A 194 9.03 21.38 -9.17
CA ARG A 194 9.88 22.55 -9.47
C ARG A 194 9.03 23.79 -9.76
N LYS A 195 9.58 24.97 -9.44
CA LYS A 195 8.89 26.27 -9.59
C LYS A 195 8.36 26.53 -11.01
N GLY A 196 9.07 26.12 -12.06
CA GLY A 196 8.63 26.29 -13.44
C GLY A 196 7.45 25.41 -13.88
N ILE A 197 7.05 24.42 -13.06
CA ILE A 197 5.91 23.52 -13.30
C ILE A 197 4.75 23.85 -12.36
N ARG A 198 5.04 24.47 -11.21
CA ARG A 198 4.02 25.08 -10.35
C ARG A 198 3.39 26.22 -11.13
N GLY A 199 2.27 25.96 -11.80
CA GLY A 199 1.36 27.03 -12.20
C GLY A 199 0.94 27.85 -10.96
N PRO A 200 0.25 28.98 -11.13
CA PRO A 200 -0.31 29.72 -10.01
C PRO A 200 -1.41 28.86 -9.37
N VAL A 201 -1.02 27.94 -8.49
CA VAL A 201 -1.93 27.18 -7.66
C VAL A 201 -2.05 27.98 -6.37
N ASP A 202 -2.93 28.98 -6.40
CA ASP A 202 -3.44 29.58 -5.16
C ASP A 202 -4.30 28.51 -4.47
N LEU A 203 -3.79 27.98 -3.36
CA LEU A 203 -4.47 27.10 -2.41
C LEU A 203 -4.96 27.92 -1.21
#